data_AF-A0A2X1NQR7-F1
#
_entry.id   AF-A0A2X1NQR7-F1
#
_cell.length_a   1.000
_cell.length_b   1.000
_cell.length_c   1.000
_cell.angle_alpha   90.00
_cell.angle_beta   90.00
_cell.angle_gamma   90.00
#
_symmetry.space_group_name_H-M   'P 1'
#
loop_
_entity.id
_entity.type
_entity.pdbx_description
1 polymer ?
#
loop_
_entity_poly.entity_id
_entity_poly.type
_entity_poly.pdbx_seq_one_letter_code
_entity_poly.pdbx_strand_id
1 'polypeptide(L)'
;MSDRATTTASLTFESLYGTHHGWLKSWLTRKLQSAFDADDIAQDTFLRVMVSETLSTIRDPRSFLCTIAKRVMVDLFRRNALEKAYLEMLALMPEGERLHLRNAKANSRPYNSSTACWTG
;
A
#
# COMPACT_ATOMS: atom_id res chain seq x y z
N MET A 1 -39.41 28.73 3.44
CA MET A 1 -39.59 27.38 2.88
C MET A 1 -38.72 27.31 1.65
N SER A 2 -37.50 26.78 1.77
CA SER A 2 -36.61 26.54 0.62
C SER A 2 -36.16 25.09 0.68
N ASP A 3 -36.53 24.37 -0.38
CA ASP A 3 -36.23 22.97 -0.61
C ASP A 3 -34.74 22.70 -0.52
N ARG A 4 -34.36 21.83 0.42
CA ARG A 4 -33.04 21.20 0.43
C ARG A 4 -33.09 20.06 -0.58
N ALA A 5 -32.79 20.39 -1.85
CA ALA A 5 -32.58 19.39 -2.89
C ALA A 5 -31.57 18.36 -2.35
N THR A 6 -32.05 17.14 -2.12
CA THR A 6 -31.21 16.03 -1.67
C THR A 6 -30.47 15.53 -2.91
N THR A 7 -29.37 16.20 -3.27
CA THR A 7 -28.45 15.71 -4.29
C THR A 7 -27.97 14.33 -3.85
N THR A 8 -28.35 13.28 -4.58
CA THR A 8 -27.76 11.96 -4.43
C THR A 8 -26.31 12.05 -4.90
N ALA A 9 -25.42 12.54 -4.03
CA ALA A 9 -24.04 12.82 -4.38
C ALA A 9 -23.33 11.51 -4.71
N SER A 10 -22.87 11.37 -5.95
CA SER A 10 -21.93 10.33 -6.33
C SER A 10 -20.69 10.41 -5.43
N LEU A 11 -20.27 9.28 -4.87
CA LEU A 11 -19.08 9.22 -4.03
C LEU A 11 -17.84 9.67 -4.83
N THR A 12 -17.24 10.80 -4.44
CA THR A 12 -15.99 11.28 -5.02
C THR A 12 -14.79 10.73 -4.24
N PHE A 13 -13.62 10.65 -4.89
CA PHE A 13 -12.39 10.25 -4.21
C PHE A 13 -12.06 11.18 -3.04
N GLU A 14 -12.19 12.49 -3.24
CA GLU A 14 -11.93 13.50 -2.22
C GLU A 14 -12.81 13.31 -0.98
N SER A 15 -14.11 13.10 -1.18
CA SER A 15 -15.04 12.84 -0.08
C SER A 15 -14.71 11.53 0.64
N LEU A 16 -14.40 10.46 -0.12
CA LEU A 16 -13.99 9.18 0.43
C LEU A 16 -12.71 9.31 1.27
N TYR A 17 -11.68 9.97 0.73
CA TYR A 17 -10.40 10.16 1.38
C TYR A 17 -10.54 11.01 2.64
N GLY A 18 -11.11 12.22 2.53
CA GLY A 18 -11.28 13.12 3.66
C GLY A 18 -12.11 12.53 4.79
N THR A 19 -13.15 11.75 4.46
CA THR A 19 -14.05 11.16 5.47
C THR A 19 -13.45 9.91 6.13
N HIS A 20 -12.71 9.08 5.39
CA HIS A 20 -12.33 7.75 5.87
C HIS A 20 -10.85 7.55 6.14
N HIS A 21 -9.95 8.43 5.67
CA HIS A 21 -8.51 8.28 5.88
C HIS A 21 -8.12 8.21 7.37
N GLY A 22 -8.59 9.17 8.19
CA GLY A 22 -8.25 9.20 9.62
C GLY A 22 -8.78 7.99 10.39
N TRP A 23 -9.98 7.52 10.05
CA TRP A 23 -10.56 6.31 10.63
C TRP A 23 -9.76 5.06 10.23
N LEU A 24 -9.42 4.92 8.94
CA LEU A 24 -8.67 3.78 8.43
C LEU A 24 -7.27 3.72 9.04
N LYS A 25 -6.56 4.86 9.09
CA LYS A 25 -5.26 4.98 9.75
C LYS A 25 -5.36 4.54 11.21
N SER A 26 -6.33 5.05 11.96
CA SER A 26 -6.51 4.68 13.38
C SER A 26 -6.80 3.19 13.56
N TRP A 27 -7.60 2.60 12.67
CA TRP A 27 -7.87 1.16 12.65
C TRP A 27 -6.60 0.34 12.34
N LEU A 28 -5.80 0.78 11.37
CA LEU A 28 -4.53 0.15 11.00
C LEU A 28 -3.49 0.26 12.11
N THR A 29 -3.33 1.42 12.75
CA THR A 29 -2.40 1.61 13.85
C THR A 29 -2.69 0.67 15.01
N ARG A 30 -3.98 0.47 15.35
CA ARG A 30 -4.37 -0.51 16.38
C ARG A 30 -4.06 -1.95 15.98
N LYS A 31 -4.16 -2.26 14.69
CA LYS A 31 -3.96 -3.61 14.17
C LYS A 31 -2.48 -3.98 13.98
N LEU A 32 -1.67 -3.02 13.57
CA LEU A 32 -0.24 -3.19 13.26
C LEU A 32 0.66 -2.80 14.44
N GLN A 33 0.13 -2.07 15.41
CA GLN A 33 0.89 -1.48 16.53
C GLN A 33 2.06 -0.59 16.05
N SER A 34 1.98 -0.08 14.83
CA SER A 34 2.98 0.75 14.16
C SER A 34 2.27 1.87 13.41
N ALA A 35 2.64 3.11 13.70
CA ALA A 35 2.08 4.27 13.02
C ALA A 35 2.64 4.43 11.59
N PHE A 36 3.90 4.06 11.39
CA PHE A 36 4.56 4.12 10.09
C PHE A 36 3.95 3.12 9.10
N ASP A 37 3.86 1.84 9.48
CA ASP A 37 3.25 0.82 8.61
C ASP A 37 1.77 1.13 8.34
N ALA A 38 1.08 1.73 9.31
CA ALA A 38 -0.31 2.16 9.14
C ALA A 38 -0.46 3.27 8.10
N ASP A 39 0.46 4.24 8.05
CA ASP A 39 0.45 5.30 7.05
C ASP A 39 0.73 4.74 5.65
N ASP A 40 1.75 3.89 5.50
CA ASP A 40 2.09 3.29 4.21
C ASP A 40 0.92 2.45 3.67
N ILE A 41 0.32 1.60 4.51
CA ILE A 41 -0.82 0.77 4.09
C ILE A 41 -2.06 1.62 3.79
N ALA A 42 -2.29 2.71 4.52
CA ALA A 42 -3.39 3.62 4.24
C ALA A 42 -3.21 4.25 2.85
N GLN A 43 -2.03 4.77 2.54
CA GLN A 43 -1.72 5.38 1.24
C GLN A 43 -1.87 4.35 0.11
N ASP A 44 -1.26 3.18 0.22
CA ASP A 44 -1.38 2.09 -0.77
C ASP A 44 -2.83 1.67 -0.99
N THR A 45 -3.64 1.66 0.07
CA THR A 45 -5.08 1.36 -0.04
C THR A 45 -5.79 2.39 -0.91
N PHE A 46 -5.60 3.68 -0.65
CA PHE A 46 -6.25 4.74 -1.42
C PHE A 46 -5.73 4.84 -2.86
N LEU A 47 -4.44 4.59 -3.10
CA LEU A 47 -3.88 4.49 -4.45
C LEU A 47 -4.56 3.35 -5.24
N ARG A 48 -4.75 2.18 -4.63
CA ARG A 48 -5.47 1.06 -5.27
C ARG A 48 -6.92 1.41 -5.58
N VAL A 49 -7.61 2.13 -4.70
CA VAL A 49 -8.96 2.63 -4.97
C VAL A 49 -8.97 3.56 -6.18
N MET A 50 -8.03 4.51 -6.23
CA MET A 50 -7.91 5.48 -7.33
C MET A 50 -7.68 4.78 -8.68
N VAL A 51 -6.76 3.82 -8.74
CA VAL A 51 -6.43 3.08 -9.97
C VAL A 51 -7.55 2.13 -10.42
N SER A 52 -8.34 1.61 -9.48
CA SER A 52 -9.40 0.64 -9.80
C SER A 52 -10.69 1.26 -10.36
N GLU A 53 -10.83 2.60 -10.30
CA GLU A 53 -12.02 3.35 -10.74
C GLU A 53 -13.37 2.86 -10.16
N THR A 54 -13.35 2.10 -9.05
CA THR A 54 -14.56 1.45 -8.52
C THR A 54 -15.47 2.36 -7.69
N LEU A 55 -15.18 3.65 -7.58
CA LEU A 55 -15.85 4.58 -6.65
C LEU A 55 -17.38 4.58 -6.77
N SER A 56 -17.89 4.49 -7.99
CA SER A 56 -19.33 4.45 -8.29
C SER A 56 -20.03 3.19 -7.78
N THR A 57 -19.29 2.12 -7.49
CA THR A 57 -19.81 0.81 -7.07
C THR A 57 -19.73 0.58 -5.55
N ILE A 58 -19.07 1.49 -4.82
CA ILE A 58 -18.86 1.36 -3.38
C ILE A 58 -20.16 1.68 -2.64
N ARG A 59 -20.80 0.65 -2.08
CA ARG A 59 -22.00 0.79 -1.24
C ARG A 59 -21.68 1.04 0.23
N ASP A 60 -20.62 0.40 0.74
CA ASP A 60 -20.11 0.59 2.09
C ASP A 60 -18.60 0.92 2.06
N PRO A 61 -18.24 2.21 2.16
CA PRO A 61 -16.86 2.67 2.13
C PRO A 61 -15.94 1.98 3.14
N ARG A 62 -16.40 1.77 4.39
CA ARG A 62 -15.54 1.28 5.45
C ARG A 62 -15.19 -0.20 5.25
N SER A 63 -16.18 -1.03 4.94
CA SER A 63 -15.94 -2.46 4.66
C SER A 63 -15.10 -2.65 3.39
N PHE A 64 -15.34 -1.84 2.37
CA PHE A 64 -14.56 -1.86 1.14
C PHE A 64 -13.09 -1.51 1.40
N LEU A 65 -12.81 -0.40 2.08
CA LEU A 65 -11.46 0.01 2.45
C LEU A 65 -10.75 -1.04 3.31
N CYS A 66 -11.44 -1.61 4.30
CA CYS A 66 -10.91 -2.72 5.10
C CYS A 66 -10.51 -3.93 4.24
N THR A 67 -11.27 -4.23 3.20
CA THR A 67 -10.99 -5.36 2.30
C THR A 67 -9.72 -5.13 1.51
N ILE A 68 -9.56 -3.93 0.92
CA ILE A 68 -8.34 -3.57 0.18
C ILE A 68 -7.15 -3.52 1.13
N ALA A 69 -7.27 -2.86 2.28
CA ALA A 69 -6.21 -2.75 3.27
C ALA A 69 -5.74 -4.13 3.77
N LYS A 70 -6.65 -5.09 3.94
CA LYS A 70 -6.29 -6.49 4.27
C LYS A 70 -5.44 -7.14 3.18
N ARG A 71 -5.76 -6.91 1.90
CA ARG A 71 -4.94 -7.43 0.79
C ARG A 71 -3.55 -6.79 0.78
N VAL A 72 -3.47 -5.47 0.94
CA VAL A 72 -2.20 -4.74 1.06
C VAL A 72 -1.35 -5.27 2.21
N MET A 73 -1.94 -5.46 3.39
CA MET A 73 -1.26 -6.06 4.55
C MET A 73 -0.70 -7.46 4.25
N VAL A 74 -1.50 -8.31 3.61
CA VAL A 74 -1.06 -9.66 3.25
C VAL A 74 0.13 -9.61 2.29
N ASP A 75 0.09 -8.73 1.30
CA ASP A 75 1.21 -8.54 0.37
C ASP A 75 2.47 -8.05 1.10
N LEU A 76 2.34 -7.10 2.02
CA LEU A 76 3.44 -6.59 2.84
C LEU A 76 4.06 -7.69 3.72
N PHE A 77 3.23 -8.44 4.45
CA PHE A 77 3.73 -9.50 5.33
C PHE A 77 4.40 -10.63 4.56
N ARG A 78 3.90 -10.95 3.36
CA ARG A 78 4.57 -11.92 2.48
C ARG A 78 5.95 -11.42 2.04
N ARG A 79 6.07 -10.15 1.68
CA ARG A 79 7.37 -9.54 1.30
C ARG A 79 8.34 -9.53 2.49
N ASN A 80 7.88 -9.12 3.67
CA ASN A 80 8.71 -9.05 4.88
C ASN A 80 9.15 -10.44 5.35
N ALA A 81 8.28 -11.45 5.25
CA ALA A 81 8.63 -12.83 5.58
C ALA A 81 9.73 -13.38 4.66
N LEU A 82 9.64 -13.10 3.36
CA LEU A 82 10.67 -13.49 2.40
C LEU A 82 12.01 -12.80 2.69
N GLU A 83 11.99 -11.49 2.94
CA GLU A 83 13.19 -10.74 3.28
C GLU A 83 13.84 -11.26 4.56
N LYS A 84 13.03 -11.52 5.59
CA LYS A 84 13.52 -12.09 6.85
C LYS A 84 14.17 -13.47 6.65
N ALA A 85 13.51 -14.38 5.93
CA ALA A 85 14.05 -15.71 5.64
C ALA A 85 15.38 -15.62 4.87
N TYR A 86 15.49 -14.68 3.93
CA TYR A 86 16.73 -14.41 3.21
C TYR A 86 17.85 -13.89 4.13
N LEU A 87 17.54 -12.95 5.04
CA LEU A 87 18.50 -12.44 6.02
C LEU A 87 18.96 -13.52 7.00
N GLU A 88 18.05 -14.40 7.42
CA GLU A 88 18.37 -15.57 8.26
C GLU A 88 19.32 -16.53 7.55
N MET A 89 19.05 -16.86 6.27
CA MET A 89 19.96 -17.68 5.46
C MET A 89 21.35 -17.04 5.34
N LEU A 90 21.44 -15.73 5.08
CA LEU A 90 22.72 -15.02 5.00
C LEU A 90 23.48 -14.96 6.33
N ALA A 91 22.77 -14.96 7.46
CA ALA A 91 23.38 -14.96 8.79
C ALA A 91 24.03 -16.32 9.12
N LEU A 92 23.51 -17.41 8.56
CA LEU A 92 24.05 -18.77 8.74
C LEU A 92 25.19 -19.11 7.77
N MET A 93 25.40 -18.28 6.75
CA MET A 93 26.43 -18.50 5.74
C MET A 93 27.83 -18.12 6.26
N PRO A 94 28.89 -18.92 6.02
CA PRO A 94 30.26 -18.56 6.36
C PRO A 94 30.66 -17.22 5.72
N GLU A 95 31.45 -16.40 6.43
CA GLU A 95 31.77 -15.03 6.00
C GLU A 95 32.37 -14.94 4.59
N GLY A 96 33.17 -15.95 4.19
CA GLY A 96 33.78 -16.01 2.86
C GLY A 96 32.79 -16.12 1.70
N GLU A 97 31.62 -16.73 1.93
CA GLU A 97 30.59 -16.93 0.90
C GLU A 97 29.57 -15.78 0.90
N ARG A 98 29.31 -15.18 2.07
CA ARG A 98 28.46 -13.99 2.24
C ARG A 98 28.98 -12.74 1.50
N LEU A 99 30.31 -12.59 1.37
CA LEU A 99 30.93 -11.48 0.64
C LEU A 99 30.65 -11.50 -0.86
N HIS A 100 30.56 -12.68 -1.49
CA HIS A 100 30.26 -12.81 -2.92
C HIS A 100 28.82 -12.38 -3.26
N LEU A 101 27.83 -12.70 -2.41
CA LEU A 101 26.42 -12.33 -2.64
C LEU A 101 26.12 -10.86 -2.33
N ARG A 102 26.80 -10.27 -1.33
CA ARG A 102 26.64 -8.84 -1.02
C ARG A 102 27.11 -7.94 -2.17
N ASN A 103 28.20 -8.31 -2.83
CA ASN A 103 28.73 -7.58 -4.00
C ASN A 103 27.83 -7.73 -5.24
N ALA A 104 27.13 -8.87 -5.40
CA ALA A 104 26.17 -9.08 -6.47
C ALA A 104 24.89 -8.21 -6.34
N LYS A 105 24.38 -7.99 -5.11
CA LYS A 105 23.25 -7.06 -4.87
C LYS A 105 23.64 -5.59 -5.05
N ALA A 106 24.88 -5.21 -4.72
CA ALA A 106 25.38 -3.84 -4.94
C ALA A 106 25.48 -3.48 -6.43
N ASN A 107 25.77 -4.46 -7.29
CA ASN A 107 25.83 -4.28 -8.75
C ASN A 107 24.49 -4.49 -9.48
N SER A 108 23.41 -4.81 -8.76
CA SER A 108 22.09 -5.10 -9.36
C SER A 108 20.99 -4.17 -8.83
N ARG A 109 21.07 -2.88 -9.15
CA ARG A 109 19.88 -2.05 -9.46
C ARG A 109 20.23 -1.07 -10.58
N PRO A 110 19.31 -0.82 -11.54
CA PRO A 110 17.85 -0.89 -11.35
C PRO A 110 17.12 -1.79 -12.36
N TYR A 111 15.94 -2.29 -11.97
CA TYR A 111 14.88 -2.60 -12.92
C TYR A 111 13.85 -1.46 -12.89
N ASN A 112 13.58 -0.94 -14.08
CA ASN A 112 12.87 0.28 -14.48
C ASN A 112 11.34 0.07 -14.57
N SER A 113 10.55 1.12 -14.36
CA SER A 113 9.47 1.49 -15.32
C SER A 113 8.94 2.92 -15.08
N SER A 114 9.50 3.91 -15.78
CA SER A 114 8.78 4.96 -16.55
C SER A 114 9.62 6.22 -16.76
N THR A 115 10.36 6.24 -17.87
CA THR A 115 10.46 7.39 -18.79
C THR A 115 10.99 6.86 -20.13
N ALA A 116 10.12 6.20 -20.89
CA ALA A 116 10.29 6.13 -22.34
C ALA A 116 9.76 7.44 -22.93
N CYS A 117 10.62 8.47 -22.97
CA CYS A 117 10.44 9.67 -23.76
C CYS A 117 11.81 10.08 -24.32
N TRP A 118 12.09 9.70 -25.56
CA TRP A 118 13.07 10.36 -26.41
C TRP A 118 12.43 10.58 -27.78
N THR A 119 11.56 11.58 -27.83
CA THR A 119 11.24 12.33 -29.06
C THR A 119 12.19 13.52 -29.11
N GLY A 120 12.93 13.66 -30.22
CA GLY A 120 13.81 14.80 -30.50
C GLY A 120 14.90 14.42 -31.49
#